data_AF-A0A7V7MQN0-F1
#
_entry.id   AF-A0A7V7MQN0-F1
#
_cell.length_a   1.000
_cell.length_b   1.000
_cell.length_c   1.000
_cell.angle_alpha   90.00
_cell.angle_beta   90.00
_cell.angle_gamma   90.00
#
_symmetry.space_group_name_H-M   'P 1'
#
loop_
_entity.id
_entity.type
_entity.pdbx_description
1 polymer ?
#
loop_
_entity_poly.entity_id
_entity_poly.type
_entity_poly.pdbx_seq_one_letter_code
_entity_poly.pdbx_strand_id
1 'polypeptide(L)'
;MGKNRTTVAGLAEEAGMDVDEALVTLWDHGFDELRKPEDHLGRRKRNRARRVLGIATRREVKSPKYWMQLLGVKQSDFNALLERLCVSTNRLSSNLSDRAISRLREYARKQGIDRRTGEPISEKGKSRKTSKRFAKSRDFNFKSQGHKGEIRYLNKDEVLRIHNALVVDFENSNDPINPPGLKDEGMLVSACFRPQTAIGRVMKYETIESAGAALVYALVLNHPFFNGNKRTALVSLIVFMDENGMIPKCADDDLFKLVLQIAQHRIGGVRKLNNSDREVYEISSWICRHFRLIDKGERPLSWRKLKRILFAYKCSIEHATVGNRINISRDFIRRGRFGRVHREKLRTQVGYQDDGRDADVTVIKKIRFDLRLNDDNGVDSASFYNSQPSEVGDFVLKYRKILRRLAKL
;
A
#
# COMPACT_ATOMS: atom_id res chain seq x y z
N MET A 1 -31.59 6.09 -14.53
CA MET A 1 -30.77 7.25 -14.09
C MET A 1 -29.42 6.79 -13.51
N GLY A 2 -28.40 6.56 -14.35
CA GLY A 2 -27.03 6.36 -13.89
C GLY A 2 -26.21 7.62 -14.12
N LYS A 3 -26.04 8.48 -13.11
CA LYS A 3 -25.15 9.66 -13.22
C LYS A 3 -23.75 9.15 -13.59
N ASN A 4 -23.24 9.48 -14.78
CA ASN A 4 -21.83 9.28 -15.19
C ASN A 4 -20.86 9.57 -14.02
N ARG A 5 -20.48 8.51 -13.30
CA ARG A 5 -19.56 8.59 -12.17
C ARG A 5 -18.15 8.48 -12.76
N THR A 6 -17.26 9.37 -12.33
CA THR A 6 -15.88 9.38 -12.81
C THR A 6 -15.09 8.48 -11.88
N THR A 7 -14.67 7.32 -12.39
CA THR A 7 -13.85 6.33 -11.66
C THR A 7 -12.36 6.64 -11.81
N VAL A 8 -11.53 6.09 -10.93
CA VAL A 8 -10.07 6.16 -11.07
C VAL A 8 -9.61 5.48 -12.35
N ALA A 9 -10.10 4.27 -12.64
CA ALA A 9 -9.79 3.54 -13.86
C ALA A 9 -10.11 4.35 -15.13
N GLY A 10 -11.28 5.01 -15.17
CA GLY A 10 -11.65 5.84 -16.32
C GLY A 10 -10.79 7.11 -16.47
N LEU A 11 -10.27 7.65 -15.37
CA LEU A 11 -9.31 8.75 -15.43
C LEU A 11 -7.91 8.29 -15.86
N ALA A 12 -7.47 7.12 -15.40
CA ALA A 12 -6.21 6.51 -15.77
C ALA A 12 -6.18 6.20 -17.28
N GLU A 13 -7.24 5.56 -17.78
CA GLU A 13 -7.44 5.27 -19.21
C GLU A 13 -7.43 6.57 -20.04
N GLU A 14 -8.12 7.61 -19.57
CA GLU A 14 -8.14 8.89 -20.27
C GLU A 14 -6.77 9.58 -20.29
N ALA A 15 -6.02 9.46 -19.20
CA ALA A 15 -4.65 9.95 -19.08
C ALA A 15 -3.60 9.06 -19.75
N GLY A 16 -3.99 7.91 -20.32
CA GLY A 16 -3.05 6.99 -20.98
C GLY A 16 -1.99 6.42 -20.03
N MET A 17 -2.34 6.25 -18.76
CA MET A 17 -1.44 5.79 -17.70
C MET A 17 -1.96 4.52 -17.06
N ASP A 18 -1.04 3.78 -16.44
CA ASP A 18 -1.39 2.64 -15.61
C ASP A 18 -2.27 3.08 -14.41
N VAL A 19 -3.19 2.23 -13.98
CA VAL A 19 -4.13 2.55 -12.90
C VAL A 19 -3.38 2.80 -11.59
N ASP A 20 -2.30 2.05 -11.31
CA ASP A 20 -1.48 2.26 -10.12
C ASP A 20 -0.76 3.62 -10.20
N GLU A 21 -0.33 4.04 -11.38
CA GLU A 21 0.28 5.36 -11.58
C GLU A 21 -0.73 6.50 -11.33
N ALA A 22 -1.95 6.33 -11.81
CA ALA A 22 -3.02 7.30 -11.56
C ALA A 22 -3.32 7.42 -10.06
N LEU A 23 -3.41 6.29 -9.34
CA LEU A 23 -3.65 6.25 -7.89
C LEU A 23 -2.55 6.97 -7.12
N VAL A 24 -1.28 6.65 -7.37
CA VAL A 24 -0.15 7.32 -6.69
C VAL A 24 -0.15 8.82 -6.95
N THR A 25 -0.33 9.22 -8.20
CA THR A 25 -0.37 10.65 -8.56
C THR A 25 -1.50 11.39 -7.82
N LEU A 26 -2.67 10.74 -7.66
CA LEU A 26 -3.79 11.30 -6.92
C LEU A 26 -3.50 11.36 -5.41
N TRP A 27 -2.91 10.34 -4.81
CA TRP A 27 -2.54 10.35 -3.39
C TRP A 27 -1.55 11.45 -3.05
N ASP A 28 -0.52 11.65 -3.88
CA ASP A 28 0.48 12.71 -3.70
C ASP A 28 -0.16 14.12 -3.67
N HIS A 29 -1.40 14.24 -4.17
CA HIS A 29 -2.18 15.48 -4.18
C HIS A 29 -3.40 15.45 -3.23
N GLY A 30 -3.40 14.57 -2.23
CA GLY A 30 -4.38 14.53 -1.15
C GLY A 30 -5.74 13.96 -1.56
N PHE A 31 -5.73 12.91 -2.37
CA PHE A 31 -6.91 12.08 -2.68
C PHE A 31 -6.80 10.71 -2.00
N ASP A 32 -6.43 10.69 -0.72
CA ASP A 32 -6.16 9.46 0.06
C ASP A 32 -7.34 8.50 0.18
N GLU A 33 -8.56 8.99 -0.06
CA GLU A 33 -9.77 8.18 -0.01
C GLU A 33 -9.92 7.19 -1.17
N LEU A 34 -9.18 7.36 -2.27
CA LEU A 34 -9.30 6.52 -3.47
C LEU A 34 -8.37 5.32 -3.34
N ARG A 35 -8.90 4.11 -3.22
CA ARG A 35 -8.13 2.89 -2.95
C ARG A 35 -8.21 1.88 -4.10
N LYS A 36 -9.29 1.94 -4.88
CA LYS A 36 -9.59 0.96 -5.93
C LYS A 36 -9.78 1.61 -7.29
N PRO A 37 -9.55 0.87 -8.39
CA PRO A 37 -9.84 1.33 -9.75
C PRO A 37 -11.29 1.82 -9.92
N GLU A 38 -12.24 1.19 -9.23
CA GLU A 38 -13.68 1.49 -9.32
C GLU A 38 -14.11 2.66 -8.41
N ASP A 39 -13.21 3.20 -7.58
CA ASP A 39 -13.56 4.28 -6.66
C ASP A 39 -13.94 5.56 -7.41
N HIS A 40 -14.93 6.25 -6.86
CA HIS A 40 -15.63 7.31 -7.57
C HIS A 40 -15.27 8.70 -7.03
N LEU A 41 -14.96 9.61 -7.93
CA LEU A 41 -14.73 11.01 -7.60
C LEU A 41 -16.02 11.83 -7.57
N GLY A 42 -16.29 12.44 -6.42
CA GLY A 42 -17.35 13.43 -6.24
C GLY A 42 -17.21 14.61 -7.22
N ARG A 43 -18.33 15.22 -7.63
CA ARG A 43 -18.35 16.29 -8.67
C ARG A 43 -17.33 17.41 -8.45
N ARG A 44 -17.15 17.85 -7.20
CA ARG A 44 -16.21 18.93 -6.81
C ARG A 44 -14.74 18.54 -6.99
N LYS A 45 -14.41 17.26 -6.83
CA LYS A 45 -13.05 16.72 -6.84
C LYS A 45 -12.54 16.38 -8.26
N ARG A 46 -13.44 16.14 -9.22
CA ARG A 46 -13.10 15.68 -10.59
C ARG A 46 -12.15 16.59 -11.35
N ASN A 47 -12.42 17.90 -11.38
CA ASN A 47 -11.56 18.82 -12.17
C ASN A 47 -10.17 18.94 -11.55
N ARG A 48 -10.08 18.90 -10.21
CA ARG A 48 -8.79 18.86 -9.50
C ARG A 48 -8.03 17.57 -9.83
N ALA A 49 -8.68 16.41 -9.74
CA ALA A 49 -8.10 15.11 -10.10
C ALA A 49 -7.62 15.08 -11.57
N ARG A 50 -8.41 15.62 -12.51
CA ARG A 50 -8.03 15.72 -13.92
C ARG A 50 -6.78 16.57 -14.14
N ARG A 51 -6.70 17.74 -13.51
CA ARG A 51 -5.50 18.60 -13.58
C ARG A 51 -4.27 17.92 -12.97
N VAL A 52 -4.43 17.24 -11.84
CA VAL A 52 -3.36 16.46 -11.21
C VAL A 52 -2.85 15.37 -12.13
N LEU A 53 -3.77 14.68 -12.82
CA LEU A 53 -3.44 13.67 -13.83
C LEU A 53 -3.06 14.28 -15.19
N GLY A 54 -2.86 15.59 -15.30
CA GLY A 54 -2.41 16.23 -16.54
C GLY A 54 -3.38 16.06 -17.72
N ILE A 55 -4.67 15.85 -17.45
CA ILE A 55 -5.70 15.73 -18.48
C ILE A 55 -6.65 16.93 -18.43
N ALA A 56 -7.09 17.37 -19.61
CA ALA A 56 -7.97 18.52 -19.76
C ALA A 56 -9.30 18.32 -19.01
N THR A 57 -9.83 19.35 -18.38
CA THR A 57 -11.15 19.36 -17.73
C THR A 57 -12.28 19.14 -18.75
N ARG A 58 -13.48 18.74 -18.29
CA ARG A 58 -14.64 18.56 -19.19
C ARG A 58 -15.01 19.82 -19.98
N ARG A 59 -14.71 21.01 -19.45
CA ARG A 59 -14.95 22.28 -20.16
C ARG A 59 -13.92 22.48 -21.28
N GLU A 60 -12.65 22.22 -20.99
CA GLU A 60 -11.55 22.31 -21.97
C GLU A 60 -11.72 21.31 -23.11
N VAL A 61 -12.09 20.05 -22.81
CA VAL A 61 -12.34 19.03 -23.85
C VAL A 61 -13.48 19.41 -24.81
N LYS A 62 -14.44 20.22 -24.34
CA LYS A 62 -15.52 20.76 -25.20
C LYS A 62 -15.09 21.95 -26.04
N SER A 63 -13.92 22.55 -25.77
CA SER A 63 -13.44 23.71 -26.50
C SER A 63 -12.73 23.28 -27.80
N PRO A 64 -13.10 23.83 -28.97
CA PRO A 64 -12.32 23.68 -30.20
C PRO A 64 -10.85 24.12 -30.03
N LYS A 65 -10.61 25.19 -29.26
CA LYS A 65 -9.28 25.75 -29.01
C LYS A 65 -8.33 24.74 -28.37
N TYR A 66 -8.82 23.95 -27.43
CA TYR A 66 -8.04 22.89 -26.79
C TYR A 66 -7.54 21.85 -27.80
N TRP A 67 -8.41 21.40 -28.70
CA TRP A 67 -8.06 20.38 -29.70
C TRP A 67 -7.12 20.91 -30.77
N MET A 68 -7.29 22.17 -31.20
CA MET A 68 -6.34 22.81 -32.10
C MET A 68 -4.93 22.89 -31.50
N GLN A 69 -4.85 23.25 -30.21
CA GLN A 69 -3.56 23.29 -29.49
C GLN A 69 -2.97 21.90 -29.31
N LEU A 70 -3.78 20.90 -28.93
CA LEU A 70 -3.33 19.52 -28.72
C LEU A 70 -2.83 18.86 -30.01
N LEU A 71 -3.49 19.13 -31.14
CA LEU A 71 -3.15 18.55 -32.43
C LEU A 71 -2.13 19.39 -33.22
N GLY A 72 -1.80 20.60 -32.76
CA GLY A 72 -0.88 21.51 -33.45
C GLY A 72 -1.41 22.03 -34.78
N VAL A 73 -2.74 22.18 -34.94
CA VAL A 73 -3.39 22.55 -36.20
C VAL A 73 -4.02 23.95 -36.14
N LYS A 74 -4.07 24.64 -37.29
CA LYS A 74 -4.77 25.93 -37.42
C LYS A 74 -6.28 25.74 -37.57
N GLN A 75 -7.04 26.81 -37.40
CA GLN A 75 -8.52 26.77 -37.48
C GLN A 75 -9.05 26.22 -38.82
N SER A 76 -8.41 26.57 -39.94
CA SER A 76 -8.76 26.04 -41.27
C SER A 76 -8.65 24.52 -41.33
N ASP A 77 -7.52 24.00 -40.85
CA ASP A 77 -7.18 22.58 -40.92
C ASP A 77 -8.02 21.78 -39.93
N PHE A 78 -8.35 22.37 -38.78
CA PHE A 78 -9.24 21.78 -37.79
C PHE A 78 -10.67 21.63 -38.32
N ASN A 79 -11.18 22.64 -39.04
CA ASN A 79 -12.51 22.55 -39.67
C ASN A 79 -12.53 21.45 -40.74
N ALA A 80 -11.52 21.39 -41.60
CA ALA A 80 -11.37 20.33 -42.60
C ALA A 80 -11.26 18.93 -41.95
N LEU A 81 -10.56 18.83 -40.81
CA LEU A 81 -10.47 17.58 -40.03
C LEU A 81 -11.85 17.17 -39.48
N LEU A 82 -12.64 18.10 -38.95
CA LEU A 82 -13.97 17.80 -38.45
C LEU A 82 -14.92 17.34 -39.55
N GLU A 83 -14.85 17.94 -40.74
CA GLU A 83 -15.58 17.50 -41.94
C GLU A 83 -15.18 16.08 -42.35
N ARG A 84 -13.87 15.80 -42.43
CA ARG A 84 -13.35 14.45 -42.73
C ARG A 84 -13.78 13.41 -41.69
N LEU A 85 -13.90 13.81 -40.43
CA LEU A 85 -14.42 12.96 -39.36
C LEU A 85 -15.95 12.89 -39.36
N CYS A 86 -16.65 13.42 -40.38
CA CYS A 86 -18.10 13.44 -40.53
C CYS A 86 -18.83 14.05 -39.31
N VAL A 87 -18.25 15.09 -38.70
CA VAL A 87 -18.81 15.79 -37.55
C VAL A 87 -19.49 17.07 -38.03
N SER A 88 -20.82 17.17 -37.90
CA SER A 88 -21.54 18.40 -38.21
C SER A 88 -21.16 19.49 -37.21
N THR A 89 -20.43 20.51 -37.68
CA THR A 89 -20.15 21.72 -36.91
C THR A 89 -21.37 22.62 -36.98
N ASN A 90 -22.22 22.58 -35.96
CA ASN A 90 -23.28 23.57 -35.85
C ASN A 90 -22.61 24.93 -35.58
N ARG A 91 -22.64 25.85 -36.57
CA ARG A 91 -21.92 27.15 -36.52
C ARG A 91 -22.33 28.02 -35.33
N LEU A 92 -23.45 27.71 -34.67
CA LEU A 92 -24.01 28.44 -33.54
C LEU A 92 -23.51 27.98 -32.15
N SER A 93 -22.86 26.82 -32.02
CA SER A 93 -22.40 26.32 -30.71
C SER A 93 -20.89 26.46 -30.55
N SER A 94 -20.45 27.23 -29.55
CA SER A 94 -19.03 27.41 -29.21
C SER A 94 -18.35 26.14 -28.66
N ASN A 95 -19.13 25.08 -28.39
CA ASN A 95 -18.66 23.83 -27.77
C ASN A 95 -18.86 22.63 -28.70
N LEU A 96 -17.87 21.74 -28.71
CA LEU A 96 -17.91 20.47 -29.43
C LEU A 96 -18.92 19.50 -28.81
N SER A 97 -19.61 18.74 -29.67
CA SER A 97 -20.50 17.66 -29.26
C SER A 97 -19.71 16.45 -28.74
N ASP A 98 -20.35 15.60 -27.93
CA ASP A 98 -19.70 14.39 -27.40
C ASP A 98 -19.26 13.43 -28.53
N ARG A 99 -20.00 13.41 -29.66
CA ARG A 99 -19.63 12.67 -30.87
C ARG A 99 -18.37 13.23 -31.53
N ALA A 100 -18.24 14.55 -31.60
CA ALA A 100 -17.04 15.23 -32.10
C ALA A 100 -15.81 14.88 -31.27
N ILE A 101 -15.95 14.99 -29.93
CA ILE A 101 -14.90 14.67 -28.96
C ILE A 101 -14.45 13.21 -29.09
N SER A 102 -15.40 12.28 -29.24
CA SER A 102 -15.08 10.86 -29.40
C SER A 102 -14.23 10.59 -30.64
N ARG A 103 -14.57 11.22 -31.78
CA ARG A 103 -13.82 11.05 -33.02
C ARG A 103 -12.45 11.73 -32.99
N LEU A 104 -12.34 12.90 -32.38
CA LEU A 104 -11.05 13.58 -32.17
C LEU A 104 -10.12 12.77 -31.26
N ARG A 105 -10.66 12.14 -30.20
CA ARG A 105 -9.91 11.20 -29.35
C ARG A 105 -9.40 9.99 -30.10
N GLU A 106 -10.21 9.43 -30.99
CA GLU A 106 -9.83 8.29 -31.83
C GLU A 106 -8.75 8.69 -32.84
N TYR A 107 -8.90 9.86 -33.47
CA TYR A 107 -7.92 10.43 -34.38
C TYR A 107 -6.57 10.67 -33.70
N ALA A 108 -6.54 11.35 -32.55
CA ALA A 108 -5.32 11.58 -31.79
C ALA A 108 -4.62 10.26 -31.41
N ARG A 109 -5.39 9.23 -31.03
CA ARG A 109 -4.85 7.89 -30.73
C ARG A 109 -4.22 7.25 -31.98
N LYS A 110 -4.88 7.33 -33.13
CA LYS A 110 -4.36 6.80 -34.42
C LYS A 110 -3.10 7.52 -34.89
N GLN A 111 -2.96 8.80 -34.60
CA GLN A 111 -1.76 9.58 -34.89
C GLN A 111 -0.65 9.40 -33.85
N GLY A 112 -0.88 8.58 -32.82
CA GLY A 112 0.06 8.42 -31.72
C GLY A 112 0.33 9.74 -31.02
N ILE A 113 -0.67 10.57 -30.72
CA ILE A 113 -0.49 11.84 -29.99
C ILE A 113 -0.87 11.62 -28.52
N ASP A 114 0.04 11.94 -27.60
CA ASP A 114 -0.19 11.90 -26.15
C ASP A 114 -1.21 12.98 -25.77
N ARG A 115 -2.27 12.57 -25.07
CA ARG A 115 -3.38 13.44 -24.70
C ARG A 115 -3.06 14.41 -23.56
N ARG A 116 -1.92 14.24 -22.88
CA ARG A 116 -1.43 15.11 -21.80
C ARG A 116 -0.51 16.20 -22.33
N THR A 117 0.33 15.87 -23.31
CA THR A 117 1.42 16.74 -23.78
C THR A 117 1.25 17.21 -25.23
N GLY A 118 0.46 16.52 -26.05
CA GLY A 118 0.39 16.77 -27.50
C GLY A 118 1.59 16.22 -28.29
N GLU A 119 2.50 15.48 -27.63
CA GLU A 119 3.71 14.93 -28.24
C GLU A 119 3.48 13.53 -28.84
N PRO A 120 4.33 13.06 -29.78
CA PRO A 120 4.25 11.69 -30.30
C PRO A 120 4.46 10.63 -29.21
N ILE A 121 3.54 9.68 -29.11
CA ILE A 121 3.59 8.46 -28.28
C ILE A 121 4.71 7.58 -28.85
N SER A 122 5.86 7.61 -28.21
CA SER A 122 6.95 6.67 -28.45
C SER A 122 6.47 5.24 -28.16
N GLU A 123 6.43 4.37 -29.17
CA GLU A 123 6.19 2.94 -28.96
C GLU A 123 7.31 2.35 -28.07
N LYS A 124 6.88 1.63 -27.02
CA LYS A 124 7.70 0.80 -26.13
C LYS A 124 8.91 1.48 -25.47
N GLY A 125 8.71 1.88 -24.22
CA GLY A 125 9.55 1.38 -23.12
C GLY A 125 11.07 1.47 -23.29
N LYS A 126 11.62 2.64 -23.58
CA LYS A 126 12.92 3.04 -23.05
C LYS A 126 12.79 4.48 -22.62
N SER A 127 12.92 4.71 -21.31
CA SER A 127 13.20 6.04 -20.76
C SER A 127 14.23 6.69 -21.67
N ARG A 128 13.81 7.76 -22.35
CA ARG A 128 14.71 8.64 -23.09
C ARG A 128 15.64 9.19 -22.00
N LYS A 129 16.83 8.56 -21.86
CA LYS A 129 17.95 9.10 -21.09
C LYS A 129 18.36 10.38 -21.82
N THR A 130 17.61 11.44 -21.61
CA THR A 130 18.15 12.78 -21.81
C THR A 130 19.21 12.90 -20.74
N SER A 131 20.46 12.74 -21.16
CA SER A 131 21.67 13.08 -20.42
C SER A 131 21.69 14.59 -20.21
N LYS A 132 20.69 15.13 -19.48
CA LYS A 132 20.87 16.41 -18.80
C LYS A 132 21.98 16.14 -17.81
N ARG A 133 23.15 16.75 -18.03
CA ARG A 133 24.26 16.83 -17.07
C ARG A 133 23.65 17.19 -15.73
N PHE A 134 23.48 16.18 -14.87
CA PHE A 134 22.98 16.39 -13.53
C PHE A 134 24.07 17.14 -12.80
N ALA A 135 23.73 18.31 -12.26
CA ALA A 135 24.58 18.99 -11.29
C ALA A 135 25.01 17.94 -10.26
N LYS A 136 26.33 17.78 -10.06
CA LYS A 136 26.92 16.86 -9.08
C LYS A 136 26.06 16.94 -7.81
N SER A 137 25.31 15.88 -7.51
CA SER A 137 24.46 15.90 -6.32
C SER A 137 25.40 16.09 -5.14
N ARG A 138 25.16 17.11 -4.30
CA ARG A 138 25.81 17.21 -3.00
C ARG A 138 25.79 15.83 -2.35
N ASP A 139 26.93 15.34 -1.90
CA ASP A 139 27.07 13.98 -1.36
C ASP A 139 25.97 13.71 -0.34
N PHE A 140 25.07 12.81 -0.68
CA PHE A 140 23.97 12.44 0.21
C PHE A 140 24.55 11.54 1.30
N ASN A 141 24.63 12.07 2.52
CA ASN A 141 25.05 11.29 3.67
C ASN A 141 23.86 10.50 4.23
N PHE A 142 23.93 9.18 4.16
CA PHE A 142 22.91 8.29 4.72
C PHE A 142 23.00 8.33 6.25
N LYS A 143 22.05 8.99 6.90
CA LYS A 143 22.01 9.05 8.36
C LYS A 143 21.35 7.79 8.93
N SER A 144 21.98 7.21 9.96
CA SER A 144 21.42 6.10 10.73
C SER A 144 20.16 6.58 11.47
N GLN A 145 19.01 5.94 11.20
CA GLN A 145 17.73 6.24 11.84
C GLN A 145 16.97 4.95 12.15
N GLY A 146 16.26 4.92 13.28
CA GLY A 146 15.56 3.73 13.77
C GLY A 146 16.30 3.01 14.90
N HIS A 147 15.95 1.75 15.11
CA HIS A 147 16.43 0.94 16.22
C HIS A 147 17.64 0.11 15.81
N LYS A 148 18.75 0.28 16.55
CA LYS A 148 19.94 -0.58 16.44
C LYS A 148 19.71 -1.87 17.22
N GLY A 149 20.21 -2.98 16.70
CA GLY A 149 20.10 -4.30 17.34
C GLY A 149 20.74 -5.39 16.48
N GLU A 150 20.74 -6.62 16.99
CA GLU A 150 21.08 -7.79 16.20
C GLU A 150 19.95 -8.03 15.18
N ILE A 151 20.28 -7.94 13.89
CA ILE A 151 19.30 -8.02 12.82
C ILE A 151 19.24 -9.45 12.28
N ARG A 152 18.05 -10.07 12.32
CA ARG A 152 17.78 -11.31 11.60
C ARG A 152 17.45 -11.00 10.15
N TYR A 153 18.35 -11.35 9.24
CA TYR A 153 18.15 -11.16 7.81
C TYR A 153 17.36 -12.30 7.18
N LEU A 154 16.56 -11.99 6.15
CA LEU A 154 15.92 -13.02 5.33
C LEU A 154 16.89 -13.51 4.26
N ASN A 155 16.99 -14.82 4.12
CA ASN A 155 17.76 -15.43 3.04
C ASN A 155 16.90 -15.64 1.77
N LYS A 156 17.56 -16.02 0.67
CA LYS A 156 16.90 -16.23 -0.62
C LYS A 156 15.78 -17.28 -0.56
N ASP A 157 15.97 -18.34 0.21
CA ASP A 157 15.04 -19.47 0.27
C ASP A 157 13.78 -19.09 1.06
N GLU A 158 13.92 -18.28 2.11
CA GLU A 158 12.80 -17.69 2.84
C GLU A 158 11.98 -16.76 1.94
N VAL A 159 12.64 -15.89 1.16
CA VAL A 159 11.94 -15.01 0.21
C VAL A 159 11.26 -15.80 -0.91
N LEU A 160 11.90 -16.87 -1.40
CA LEU A 160 11.30 -17.78 -2.38
C LEU A 160 10.07 -18.52 -1.80
N ARG A 161 10.15 -18.98 -0.55
CA ARG A 161 9.00 -19.58 0.15
C ARG A 161 7.84 -18.59 0.31
N ILE A 162 8.14 -17.33 0.63
CA ILE A 162 7.13 -16.26 0.66
C ILE A 162 6.46 -16.10 -0.71
N HIS A 163 7.25 -16.05 -1.79
CA HIS A 163 6.72 -15.97 -3.15
C HIS A 163 5.80 -17.15 -3.48
N ASN A 164 6.23 -18.38 -3.21
CA ASN A 164 5.44 -19.59 -3.49
C ASN A 164 4.14 -19.62 -2.67
N ALA A 165 4.18 -19.21 -1.40
CA ALA A 165 2.97 -19.09 -0.58
C ALA A 165 1.99 -18.08 -1.16
N LEU A 166 2.48 -16.96 -1.71
CA LEU A 166 1.66 -15.97 -2.40
C LEU A 166 1.06 -16.51 -3.70
N VAL A 167 1.81 -17.30 -4.48
CA VAL A 167 1.27 -17.93 -5.70
C VAL A 167 0.05 -18.79 -5.37
N VAL A 168 0.15 -19.66 -4.37
CA VAL A 168 -0.96 -20.51 -3.90
C VAL A 168 -2.13 -19.66 -3.38
N ASP A 169 -1.84 -18.61 -2.61
CA ASP A 169 -2.87 -17.75 -2.03
C ASP A 169 -3.68 -16.97 -3.09
N PHE A 170 -3.06 -16.62 -4.21
CA PHE A 170 -3.66 -15.82 -5.27
C PHE A 170 -4.14 -16.64 -6.49
N GLU A 171 -3.93 -17.96 -6.51
CA GLU A 171 -4.27 -18.84 -7.62
C GLU A 171 -5.73 -18.68 -8.10
N ASN A 172 -6.67 -18.59 -7.15
CA ASN A 172 -8.12 -18.45 -7.42
C ASN A 172 -8.62 -17.00 -7.32
N SER A 173 -7.72 -16.03 -7.36
CA SER A 173 -8.07 -14.60 -7.32
C SER A 173 -8.28 -14.04 -8.72
N ASN A 174 -8.87 -12.84 -8.81
CA ASN A 174 -9.01 -12.13 -10.08
C ASN A 174 -7.68 -11.65 -10.68
N ASP A 175 -6.58 -11.70 -9.91
CA ASP A 175 -5.23 -11.30 -10.33
C ASP A 175 -4.18 -12.31 -9.81
N PRO A 176 -4.10 -13.53 -10.39
CA PRO A 176 -3.13 -14.54 -9.97
C PRO A 176 -1.69 -14.12 -10.29
N ILE A 177 -0.72 -14.68 -9.57
CA ILE A 177 0.70 -14.50 -9.90
C ILE A 177 1.04 -15.44 -11.05
N ASN A 178 1.03 -14.91 -12.28
CA ASN A 178 1.28 -15.69 -13.50
C ASN A 178 2.14 -14.89 -14.51
N PRO A 179 3.22 -15.43 -15.08
CA PRO A 179 3.85 -16.69 -14.70
C PRO A 179 4.45 -16.63 -13.29
N PRO A 180 4.32 -17.69 -12.48
CA PRO A 180 4.95 -17.77 -11.17
C PRO A 180 6.45 -18.12 -11.31
N GLY A 181 7.19 -17.97 -10.22
CA GLY A 181 8.55 -18.50 -10.11
C GLY A 181 9.67 -17.49 -10.31
N LEU A 182 10.88 -17.98 -10.09
CA LEU A 182 12.11 -17.21 -10.12
C LEU A 182 12.50 -16.90 -11.56
N LYS A 183 12.71 -15.61 -11.84
CA LYS A 183 13.22 -15.13 -13.13
C LYS A 183 14.74 -15.13 -13.15
N ASP A 184 15.35 -14.65 -12.07
CA ASP A 184 16.80 -14.52 -11.94
C ASP A 184 17.21 -14.69 -10.46
N GLU A 185 18.02 -15.72 -10.21
CA GLU A 185 18.51 -16.03 -8.86
C GLU A 185 19.51 -14.99 -8.36
N GLY A 186 20.39 -14.48 -9.23
CA GLY A 186 21.36 -13.45 -8.87
C GLY A 186 20.67 -12.16 -8.42
N MET A 187 19.57 -11.79 -9.05
CA MET A 187 18.73 -10.65 -8.64
C MET A 187 18.11 -10.86 -7.25
N LEU A 188 17.70 -12.08 -6.92
CA LEU A 188 17.12 -12.42 -5.61
C LEU A 188 18.18 -12.40 -4.52
N VAL A 189 19.31 -13.06 -4.78
CA VAL A 189 20.48 -13.09 -3.89
C VAL A 189 20.96 -11.66 -3.62
N SER A 190 21.14 -10.85 -4.66
CA SER A 190 21.50 -9.44 -4.54
C SER A 190 20.53 -8.65 -3.66
N ALA A 191 19.22 -8.89 -3.81
CA ALA A 191 18.22 -8.22 -2.98
C ALA A 191 18.31 -8.61 -1.50
N CYS A 192 18.53 -9.90 -1.19
CA CYS A 192 18.64 -10.41 0.18
C CYS A 192 19.96 -9.99 0.87
N PHE A 193 21.04 -9.78 0.09
CA PHE A 193 22.32 -9.33 0.62
C PHE A 193 22.43 -7.81 0.77
N ARG A 194 21.63 -7.03 0.04
CA ARG A 194 21.68 -5.56 0.14
C ARG A 194 21.56 -5.01 1.58
N PRO A 195 20.66 -5.50 2.45
CA PRO A 195 20.59 -5.07 3.86
C PRO A 195 21.91 -5.27 4.64
N GLN A 196 22.76 -6.18 4.19
CA GLN A 196 24.03 -6.54 4.81
C GLN A 196 25.22 -5.75 4.21
N THR A 197 24.97 -4.73 3.39
CA THR A 197 26.04 -3.91 2.80
C THR A 197 26.87 -3.25 3.90
N ALA A 198 28.19 -3.40 3.83
CA ALA A 198 29.13 -2.85 4.81
C ALA A 198 30.41 -2.32 4.13
N ILE A 199 31.09 -1.39 4.79
CA ILE A 199 32.46 -0.99 4.47
C ILE A 199 33.32 -1.37 5.68
N GLY A 200 34.20 -2.36 5.51
CA GLY A 200 34.94 -2.95 6.62
C GLY A 200 33.98 -3.55 7.66
N ARG A 201 34.04 -3.06 8.90
CA ARG A 201 33.16 -3.49 10.00
C ARG A 201 31.93 -2.59 10.20
N VAL A 202 31.79 -1.54 9.39
CA VAL A 202 30.70 -0.56 9.53
C VAL A 202 29.59 -0.92 8.57
N MET A 203 28.44 -1.32 9.12
CA MET A 203 27.24 -1.61 8.35
C MET A 203 26.69 -0.30 7.77
N LYS A 204 26.29 -0.33 6.49
CA LYS A 204 25.60 0.80 5.87
C LYS A 204 24.20 0.99 6.45
N TYR A 205 23.52 -0.13 6.70
CA TYR A 205 22.16 -0.18 7.25
C TYR A 205 22.20 -0.75 8.66
N GLU A 206 22.52 0.11 9.63
CA GLU A 206 22.78 -0.28 11.03
C GLU A 206 21.52 -0.53 11.87
N THR A 207 20.34 -0.22 11.32
CA THR A 207 19.06 -0.30 12.03
C THR A 207 18.12 -1.28 11.34
N ILE A 208 17.20 -1.86 12.10
CA ILE A 208 16.18 -2.77 11.57
C ILE A 208 15.40 -2.08 10.44
N GLU A 209 15.03 -0.82 10.61
CA GLU A 209 14.26 -0.05 9.63
C GLU A 209 15.06 0.24 8.35
N SER A 210 16.35 0.57 8.48
CA SER A 210 17.20 0.82 7.30
C SER A 210 17.53 -0.46 6.54
N ALA A 211 17.75 -1.57 7.26
CA ALA A 211 17.95 -2.89 6.66
C ALA A 211 16.68 -3.37 5.94
N GLY A 212 15.51 -3.25 6.57
CA GLY A 212 14.22 -3.58 5.96
C GLY A 212 13.88 -2.69 4.77
N ALA A 213 14.21 -1.40 4.83
CA ALA A 213 14.08 -0.47 3.71
C ALA A 213 14.93 -0.91 2.51
N ALA A 214 16.19 -1.32 2.76
CA ALA A 214 17.09 -1.80 1.72
C ALA A 214 16.55 -3.10 1.07
N LEU A 215 15.99 -4.01 1.88
CA LEU A 215 15.41 -5.26 1.40
C LEU A 215 14.22 -5.01 0.48
N VAL A 216 13.21 -4.26 0.95
CA VAL A 216 11.98 -4.00 0.17
C VAL A 216 12.30 -3.23 -1.11
N TYR A 217 13.18 -2.24 -1.03
CA TYR A 217 13.64 -1.48 -2.19
C TYR A 217 14.24 -2.41 -3.26
N ALA A 218 15.14 -3.30 -2.86
CA ALA A 218 15.81 -4.19 -3.78
C ALA A 218 14.86 -5.24 -4.38
N LEU A 219 13.96 -5.82 -3.58
CA LEU A 219 12.99 -6.80 -4.08
C LEU A 219 12.02 -6.16 -5.09
N VAL A 220 11.59 -4.92 -4.85
CA VAL A 220 10.71 -4.20 -5.78
C VAL A 220 11.43 -3.91 -7.10
N LEU A 221 12.68 -3.41 -7.05
CA LEU A 221 13.35 -2.85 -8.23
C LEU A 221 14.27 -3.82 -8.97
N ASN A 222 14.81 -4.85 -8.31
CA ASN A 222 15.60 -5.88 -8.97
C ASN A 222 14.71 -6.81 -9.82
N HIS A 223 13.41 -6.92 -9.50
CA HIS A 223 12.47 -7.83 -10.17
C HIS A 223 12.95 -9.29 -10.29
N PRO A 224 13.29 -9.97 -9.17
CA PRO A 224 13.84 -11.33 -9.20
C PRO A 224 12.86 -12.41 -9.68
N PHE A 225 11.54 -12.16 -9.64
CA PHE A 225 10.51 -13.11 -10.06
C PHE A 225 9.87 -12.69 -11.40
N PHE A 226 9.28 -13.65 -12.11
CA PHE A 226 8.57 -13.37 -13.36
C PHE A 226 7.38 -12.43 -13.16
N ASN A 227 6.57 -12.69 -12.13
CA ASN A 227 5.49 -11.84 -11.68
C ASN A 227 5.46 -11.80 -10.14
N GLY A 228 4.60 -10.97 -9.53
CA GLY A 228 4.42 -10.95 -8.08
C GLY A 228 5.49 -10.19 -7.28
N ASN A 229 6.50 -9.59 -7.92
CA ASN A 229 7.60 -8.88 -7.24
C ASN A 229 7.13 -7.87 -6.17
N LYS A 230 6.17 -7.01 -6.51
CA LYS A 230 5.59 -6.03 -5.57
C LYS A 230 4.96 -6.70 -4.34
N ARG A 231 4.20 -7.78 -4.56
CA ARG A 231 3.51 -8.56 -3.51
C ARG A 231 4.53 -9.29 -2.63
N THR A 232 5.52 -9.94 -3.23
CA THR A 232 6.59 -10.63 -2.51
C THR A 232 7.40 -9.64 -1.68
N ALA A 233 7.81 -8.50 -2.26
CA ALA A 233 8.57 -7.48 -1.53
C ALA A 233 7.82 -6.94 -0.31
N LEU A 234 6.51 -6.69 -0.43
CA LEU A 234 5.69 -6.24 0.68
C LEU A 234 5.65 -7.28 1.82
N VAL A 235 5.37 -8.53 1.48
CA VAL A 235 5.29 -9.59 2.50
C VAL A 235 6.66 -9.86 3.11
N SER A 236 7.73 -9.84 2.32
CA SER A 236 9.11 -9.95 2.83
C SER A 236 9.46 -8.81 3.79
N LEU A 237 9.02 -7.58 3.53
CA LEU A 237 9.19 -6.47 4.48
C LEU A 237 8.46 -6.75 5.80
N ILE A 238 7.19 -7.17 5.74
CA ILE A 238 6.40 -7.47 6.94
C ILE A 238 7.03 -8.60 7.76
N VAL A 239 7.48 -9.66 7.09
CA VAL A 239 8.16 -10.81 7.74
C VAL A 239 9.46 -10.37 8.37
N PHE A 240 10.29 -9.64 7.62
CA PHE A 240 11.55 -9.13 8.12
C PHE A 240 11.33 -8.28 9.37
N MET A 241 10.32 -7.42 9.38
CA MET A 241 9.98 -6.61 10.56
C MET A 241 9.51 -7.47 11.73
N ASP A 242 8.61 -8.44 11.51
CA ASP A 242 8.09 -9.33 12.57
C ASP A 242 9.20 -10.13 13.26
N GLU A 243 10.12 -10.66 12.47
CA GLU A 243 11.29 -11.43 12.93
C GLU A 243 12.30 -10.58 13.70
N ASN A 244 12.29 -9.27 13.46
CA ASN A 244 13.06 -8.28 14.21
C ASN A 244 12.20 -7.57 15.28
N GLY A 245 11.06 -8.15 15.67
CA GLY A 245 10.24 -7.68 16.78
C GLY A 245 9.48 -6.39 16.49
N MET A 246 9.21 -6.07 15.23
CA MET A 246 8.45 -4.89 14.80
C MET A 246 7.15 -5.27 14.10
N ILE A 247 6.10 -4.47 14.30
CA ILE A 247 4.81 -4.63 13.63
C ILE A 247 4.35 -3.32 13.00
N PRO A 248 3.58 -3.37 11.90
CA PRO A 248 2.92 -2.18 11.38
C PRO A 248 1.96 -1.60 12.41
N LYS A 249 1.78 -0.29 12.39
CA LYS A 249 0.75 0.47 13.12
C LYS A 249 -0.07 1.36 12.17
N CYS A 250 -0.12 0.97 10.90
CA CYS A 250 -0.82 1.65 9.82
C CYS A 250 -1.76 0.68 9.10
N ALA A 251 -2.62 1.21 8.24
CA ALA A 251 -3.56 0.41 7.47
C ALA A 251 -2.87 -0.34 6.32
N ASP A 252 -3.49 -1.43 5.85
CA ASP A 252 -3.00 -2.22 4.71
C ASP A 252 -2.81 -1.36 3.44
N ASP A 253 -3.66 -0.34 3.25
CA ASP A 253 -3.55 0.58 2.12
C ASP A 253 -2.28 1.44 2.18
N ASP A 254 -1.81 1.82 3.36
CA ASP A 254 -0.58 2.63 3.48
C ASP A 254 0.66 1.82 3.08
N LEU A 255 0.67 0.53 3.43
CA LEU A 255 1.70 -0.42 2.99
C LEU A 255 1.66 -0.63 1.46
N PHE A 256 0.46 -0.70 0.87
CA PHE A 256 0.29 -0.76 -0.58
C PHE A 256 0.81 0.50 -1.27
N LYS A 257 0.44 1.69 -0.75
CA LYS A 257 0.93 2.99 -1.23
C LYS A 257 2.45 3.05 -1.23
N LEU A 258 3.09 2.60 -0.15
CA LEU A 258 4.56 2.56 -0.04
C LEU A 258 5.17 1.79 -1.21
N VAL A 259 4.74 0.56 -1.46
CA VAL A 259 5.32 -0.32 -2.47
C VAL A 259 5.16 0.25 -3.88
N LEU A 260 4.00 0.87 -4.16
CA LEU A 260 3.78 1.57 -5.43
C LEU A 260 4.70 2.79 -5.59
N GLN A 261 4.86 3.60 -4.54
CA GLN A 261 5.79 4.74 -4.57
C GLN A 261 7.24 4.30 -4.80
N ILE A 262 7.66 3.17 -4.21
CA ILE A 262 8.98 2.58 -4.46
C ILE A 262 9.12 2.17 -5.93
N ALA A 263 8.16 1.41 -6.46
CA ALA A 263 8.20 0.92 -7.84
C ALA A 263 8.24 2.05 -8.88
N GLN A 264 7.65 3.21 -8.55
CA GLN A 264 7.58 4.38 -9.41
C GLN A 264 8.71 5.40 -9.17
N HIS A 265 9.63 5.15 -8.23
CA HIS A 265 10.66 6.11 -7.80
C HIS A 265 10.09 7.46 -7.33
N ARG A 266 8.99 7.42 -6.57
CA ARG A 266 8.25 8.60 -6.05
C ARG A 266 8.19 8.66 -4.52
N ILE A 267 9.00 7.86 -3.84
CA ILE A 267 9.09 7.93 -2.38
C ILE A 267 9.69 9.29 -1.96
N GLY A 268 9.11 9.94 -0.95
CA GLY A 268 9.55 11.27 -0.49
C GLY A 268 9.01 12.46 -1.31
N GLY A 269 8.08 12.24 -2.24
CA GLY A 269 7.32 13.29 -2.94
C GLY A 269 7.34 13.19 -4.47
N VAL A 270 6.77 14.20 -5.14
CA VAL A 270 6.50 14.18 -6.60
C VAL A 270 7.77 14.11 -7.46
N ARG A 271 8.92 14.54 -6.93
CA ARG A 271 10.17 14.62 -7.70
C ARG A 271 10.94 13.30 -7.61
N LYS A 272 11.16 12.67 -8.76
CA LYS A 272 12.00 11.47 -8.88
C LYS A 272 13.34 11.69 -8.20
N LEU A 273 13.64 10.85 -7.21
CA LEU A 273 14.94 10.84 -6.55
C LEU A 273 15.90 10.08 -7.47
N ASN A 274 16.98 10.72 -7.90
CA ASN A 274 17.97 10.07 -8.78
C ASN A 274 19.04 9.30 -8.01
N ASN A 275 18.80 9.00 -6.72
CA ASN A 275 19.77 8.33 -5.86
C ASN A 275 19.08 7.23 -5.05
N SER A 276 19.49 5.98 -5.28
CA SER A 276 18.95 4.81 -4.58
C SER A 276 19.12 4.89 -3.07
N ASP A 277 20.21 5.49 -2.58
CA ASP A 277 20.44 5.63 -1.14
C ASP A 277 19.47 6.62 -0.50
N ARG A 278 19.09 7.66 -1.25
CA ARG A 278 18.08 8.61 -0.78
C ARG A 278 16.69 7.98 -0.75
N GLU A 279 16.34 7.17 -1.75
CA GLU A 279 15.08 6.43 -1.74
C GLU A 279 15.02 5.44 -0.58
N VAL A 280 16.09 4.68 -0.34
CA VAL A 280 16.18 3.77 0.81
C VAL A 280 16.07 4.53 2.14
N TYR A 281 16.66 5.72 2.25
CA TYR A 281 16.53 6.57 3.42
C TYR A 281 15.08 7.05 3.65
N GLU A 282 14.38 7.47 2.60
CA GLU A 282 12.97 7.88 2.70
C GLU A 282 12.06 6.70 3.09
N ILE A 283 12.33 5.50 2.55
CA ILE A 283 11.62 4.27 2.93
C ILE A 283 11.88 3.95 4.40
N SER A 284 13.13 4.05 4.86
CA SER A 284 13.50 3.85 6.26
C SER A 284 12.79 4.83 7.19
N SER A 285 12.71 6.11 6.80
CA SER A 285 11.99 7.16 7.55
C SER A 285 10.48 6.89 7.57
N TRP A 286 9.94 6.39 6.46
CA TRP A 286 8.56 5.93 6.40
C TRP A 286 8.31 4.76 7.36
N ILE A 287 9.17 3.74 7.37
CA ILE A 287 9.08 2.59 8.27
C ILE A 287 9.12 3.05 9.74
N CYS A 288 10.06 3.92 10.12
CA CYS A 288 10.14 4.47 11.48
C CYS A 288 8.83 5.11 11.95
N ARG A 289 8.08 5.73 11.01
CA ARG A 289 6.78 6.36 11.30
C ARG A 289 5.61 5.39 11.33
N HIS A 290 5.69 4.26 10.63
CA HIS A 290 4.55 3.35 10.38
C HIS A 290 4.70 1.97 11.01
N PHE A 291 5.86 1.66 11.58
CA PHE A 291 6.11 0.47 12.38
C PHE A 291 6.40 0.85 13.84
N ARG A 292 6.34 -0.14 14.73
CA ARG A 292 6.73 -0.02 16.12
C ARG A 292 7.22 -1.37 16.64
N LEU A 293 8.03 -1.35 17.69
CA LEU A 293 8.40 -2.56 18.41
C LEU A 293 7.15 -3.23 19.01
N ILE A 294 7.15 -4.56 19.01
CA ILE A 294 6.17 -5.40 19.69
C ILE A 294 6.44 -5.28 21.18
N ASP A 295 5.44 -4.80 21.92
CA ASP A 295 5.47 -4.82 23.38
C ASP A 295 4.83 -6.12 23.87
N LYS A 296 5.61 -6.93 24.61
CA LYS A 296 5.15 -8.18 25.24
C LYS A 296 5.00 -8.04 26.76
N GLY A 297 5.22 -6.86 27.33
CA GLY A 297 5.12 -6.61 28.75
C GLY A 297 3.68 -6.72 29.25
N GLU A 298 3.46 -7.45 30.35
CA GLU A 298 2.19 -7.46 31.06
C GLU A 298 2.38 -6.70 32.37
N ARG A 299 1.42 -5.85 32.72
CA ARG A 299 1.39 -5.06 33.96
C ARG A 299 0.02 -5.12 34.62
N PRO A 300 -0.06 -5.00 35.96
CA PRO A 300 -1.33 -4.92 36.68
C PRO A 300 -2.18 -3.75 36.17
N LEU A 301 -3.50 -3.89 36.28
CA LEU A 301 -4.47 -2.84 35.95
C LEU A 301 -5.63 -2.86 36.94
N SER A 302 -6.08 -1.67 37.34
CA SER A 302 -7.37 -1.55 38.02
C SER A 302 -8.48 -2.18 37.19
N TRP A 303 -9.39 -2.88 37.86
CA TRP A 303 -10.53 -3.52 37.23
C TRP A 303 -11.37 -2.53 36.41
N ARG A 304 -11.51 -1.28 36.88
CA ARG A 304 -12.13 -0.18 36.12
C ARG A 304 -11.46 0.05 34.76
N LYS A 305 -10.13 0.14 34.72
CA LYS A 305 -9.38 0.36 33.47
C LYS A 305 -9.41 -0.88 32.57
N LEU A 306 -9.29 -2.07 33.15
CA LEU A 306 -9.35 -3.32 32.42
C LEU A 306 -10.72 -3.53 31.76
N LYS A 307 -11.84 -3.28 32.47
CA LYS A 307 -13.19 -3.32 31.90
C LYS A 307 -13.32 -2.41 30.69
N ARG A 308 -12.83 -1.16 30.77
CA ARG A 308 -12.83 -0.21 29.64
C ARG A 308 -12.08 -0.75 28.42
N ILE A 309 -10.90 -1.34 28.62
CA ILE A 309 -10.13 -1.99 27.54
C ILE A 309 -10.94 -3.13 26.93
N LEU A 310 -11.48 -4.03 27.76
CA LEU A 310 -12.23 -5.20 27.30
C LEU A 310 -13.48 -4.80 26.49
N PHE A 311 -14.19 -3.74 26.89
CA PHE A 311 -15.29 -3.17 26.11
C PHE A 311 -14.84 -2.65 24.74
N ALA A 312 -13.67 -1.99 24.64
CA ALA A 312 -13.13 -1.55 23.35
C ALA A 312 -12.85 -2.74 22.40
N TYR A 313 -12.53 -3.92 22.96
CA TYR A 313 -12.38 -5.17 22.21
C TYR A 313 -13.69 -5.98 22.05
N LYS A 314 -14.84 -5.34 22.30
CA LYS A 314 -16.18 -5.94 22.17
C LYS A 314 -16.41 -7.14 23.08
N CYS A 315 -15.82 -7.11 24.28
CA CYS A 315 -16.11 -8.10 25.31
C CYS A 315 -17.32 -7.67 26.14
N SER A 316 -18.17 -8.63 26.47
CA SER A 316 -19.25 -8.50 27.44
C SER A 316 -18.80 -9.07 28.78
N ILE A 317 -19.21 -8.43 29.87
CA ILE A 317 -18.82 -8.80 31.23
C ILE A 317 -20.09 -8.97 32.07
N GLU A 318 -20.22 -10.12 32.71
CA GLU A 318 -21.35 -10.49 33.56
C GLU A 318 -20.82 -11.01 34.91
N HIS A 319 -21.52 -10.73 36.01
CA HIS A 319 -21.19 -11.33 37.30
C HIS A 319 -21.53 -12.83 37.30
N ALA A 320 -20.67 -13.65 37.90
CA ALA A 320 -20.97 -15.06 38.08
C ALA A 320 -22.07 -15.24 39.12
N THR A 321 -22.88 -16.30 38.97
CA THR A 321 -23.97 -16.64 39.89
C THR A 321 -23.48 -17.07 41.28
N VAL A 322 -22.22 -17.51 41.42
CA VAL A 322 -21.65 -17.95 42.69
C VAL A 322 -20.20 -17.44 42.84
N GLY A 323 -19.93 -16.77 43.96
CA GLY A 323 -18.61 -16.28 44.37
C GLY A 323 -18.19 -14.94 43.75
N ASN A 324 -17.06 -14.41 44.23
CA ASN A 324 -16.43 -13.18 43.74
C ASN A 324 -15.73 -13.41 42.39
N ARG A 325 -16.54 -13.65 41.35
CA ARG A 325 -16.08 -13.95 39.99
C ARG A 325 -16.89 -13.21 38.93
N ILE A 326 -16.25 -12.99 37.79
CA ILE A 326 -16.91 -12.44 36.59
C ILE A 326 -16.68 -13.37 35.40
N ASN A 327 -17.69 -13.44 34.54
CA ASN A 327 -17.66 -14.07 33.24
C ASN A 327 -17.40 -13.00 32.19
N ILE A 328 -16.40 -13.21 31.34
CA ILE A 328 -16.08 -12.33 30.23
C ILE A 328 -16.24 -13.13 28.95
N SER A 329 -16.96 -12.60 27.97
CA SER A 329 -17.16 -13.27 26.68
C SER A 329 -17.04 -12.32 25.51
N ARG A 330 -16.68 -12.83 24.34
CA ARG A 330 -16.70 -12.06 23.09
C ARG A 330 -16.92 -12.95 21.89
N ASP A 331 -17.49 -12.39 20.83
CA ASP A 331 -17.58 -13.05 19.55
C ASP A 331 -16.26 -12.92 18.79
N PHE A 332 -15.69 -14.05 18.39
CA PHE A 332 -14.48 -14.13 17.60
C PHE A 332 -14.81 -14.61 16.20
N ILE A 333 -14.52 -13.76 15.23
CA ILE A 333 -14.74 -14.05 13.81
C ILE A 333 -13.40 -14.45 13.20
N ARG A 334 -13.32 -15.66 12.67
CA ARG A 334 -12.17 -16.13 11.90
C ARG A 334 -12.59 -16.38 10.45
N ARG A 335 -11.88 -15.77 9.52
CA ARG A 335 -11.98 -16.11 8.10
C ARG A 335 -11.17 -17.37 7.83
N GLY A 336 -11.81 -18.42 7.33
CA GLY A 336 -11.21 -19.68 6.88
C GLY A 336 -10.67 -19.58 5.45
N ARG A 337 -10.16 -20.70 4.93
CA ARG A 337 -9.79 -20.82 3.52
C ARG A 337 -11.04 -20.59 2.65
N PHE A 338 -10.87 -19.92 1.51
CA PHE A 338 -11.95 -19.59 0.56
C PHE A 338 -13.06 -18.67 1.10
N GLY A 339 -12.74 -17.78 2.06
CA GLY A 339 -13.68 -16.75 2.51
C GLY A 339 -14.80 -17.23 3.44
N ARG A 340 -14.82 -18.53 3.84
CA ARG A 340 -15.77 -19.04 4.84
C ARG A 340 -15.56 -18.33 6.18
N VAL A 341 -16.62 -17.77 6.74
CA VAL A 341 -16.55 -17.05 8.02
C VAL A 341 -16.97 -17.98 9.14
N HIS A 342 -16.05 -18.33 10.04
CA HIS A 342 -16.34 -19.07 11.26
C HIS A 342 -16.54 -18.08 12.41
N ARG A 343 -17.66 -18.21 13.11
CA ARG A 343 -17.96 -17.45 14.33
C ARG A 343 -17.84 -18.38 15.53
N GLU A 344 -17.03 -17.99 16.50
CA GLU A 344 -16.79 -18.73 17.74
C GLU A 344 -17.02 -17.78 18.91
N LYS A 345 -17.78 -18.18 19.92
CA LYS A 345 -17.99 -17.38 21.13
C LYS A 345 -16.95 -17.77 22.17
N LEU A 346 -15.97 -16.90 22.42
CA LEU A 346 -14.93 -17.12 23.41
C LEU A 346 -15.43 -16.69 24.79
N ARG A 347 -15.04 -17.43 25.83
CA ARG A 347 -15.46 -17.17 27.22
C ARG A 347 -14.31 -17.42 28.17
N THR A 348 -14.25 -16.63 29.23
CA THR A 348 -13.34 -16.84 30.36
C THR A 348 -14.03 -16.44 31.66
N GLN A 349 -13.64 -17.09 32.75
CA GLN A 349 -14.05 -16.72 34.10
C GLN A 349 -12.81 -16.45 34.94
N VAL A 350 -12.87 -15.39 35.75
CA VAL A 350 -11.77 -14.91 36.60
C VAL A 350 -12.29 -14.40 37.93
N GLY A 351 -11.42 -14.41 38.95
CA GLY A 351 -11.71 -13.77 40.23
C GLY A 351 -11.87 -12.27 40.05
N TYR A 352 -12.81 -11.67 40.78
CA TYR A 352 -13.13 -10.25 40.73
C TYR A 352 -13.52 -9.77 42.13
N GLN A 353 -12.89 -8.69 42.58
CA GLN A 353 -13.18 -8.08 43.87
C GLN A 353 -14.05 -6.83 43.68
N ASP A 354 -13.41 -5.71 43.35
CA ASP A 354 -14.06 -4.43 43.08
C ASP A 354 -13.31 -3.66 41.99
N ASP A 355 -13.93 -2.58 41.49
CA ASP A 355 -13.39 -1.77 40.40
C ASP A 355 -12.14 -0.94 40.76
N GLY A 356 -11.91 -0.69 42.05
CA GLY A 356 -10.76 0.05 42.58
C GLY A 356 -9.52 -0.82 42.79
N ARG A 357 -9.68 -2.15 42.91
CA ARG A 357 -8.59 -3.12 43.01
C ARG A 357 -7.98 -3.43 41.65
N ASP A 358 -6.73 -3.90 41.69
CA ASP A 358 -6.00 -4.33 40.51
C ASP A 358 -6.28 -5.80 40.16
N ALA A 359 -6.38 -6.06 38.87
CA ALA A 359 -6.22 -7.39 38.30
C ALA A 359 -4.72 -7.66 38.12
N ASP A 360 -4.23 -8.73 38.75
CA ASP A 360 -2.85 -9.14 38.64
C ASP A 360 -2.47 -9.60 37.23
N VAL A 361 -1.17 -9.61 36.95
CA VAL A 361 -0.60 -10.02 35.66
C VAL A 361 -1.06 -11.42 35.24
N THR A 362 -1.19 -12.36 36.17
CA THR A 362 -1.69 -13.73 35.91
C THR A 362 -3.14 -13.72 35.44
N VAL A 363 -3.99 -12.91 36.06
CA VAL A 363 -5.39 -12.73 35.65
C VAL A 363 -5.47 -12.12 34.25
N ILE A 364 -4.70 -11.05 34.01
CA ILE A 364 -4.67 -10.39 32.69
C ILE A 364 -4.17 -11.35 31.61
N LYS A 365 -3.08 -12.09 31.86
CA LYS A 365 -2.57 -13.12 30.94
C LYS A 365 -3.64 -14.16 30.60
N LYS A 366 -4.37 -14.66 31.60
CA LYS A 366 -5.46 -15.61 31.40
C LYS A 366 -6.57 -15.02 30.52
N ILE A 367 -7.05 -13.82 30.84
CA ILE A 367 -8.10 -13.14 30.07
C ILE A 367 -7.65 -12.97 28.62
N ARG A 368 -6.42 -12.47 28.40
CA ARG A 368 -5.88 -12.23 27.07
C ARG A 368 -5.73 -13.50 26.26
N PHE A 369 -5.27 -14.59 26.89
CA PHE A 369 -5.14 -15.88 26.24
C PHE A 369 -6.52 -16.46 25.85
N ASP A 370 -7.43 -16.58 26.82
CA ASP A 370 -8.74 -17.22 26.62
C ASP A 370 -9.61 -16.46 25.60
N LEU A 371 -9.50 -15.13 25.57
CA LEU A 371 -10.26 -14.27 24.65
C LEU A 371 -9.52 -13.95 23.34
N ARG A 372 -8.35 -14.57 23.10
CA ARG A 372 -7.51 -14.34 21.91
C ARG A 372 -7.18 -12.86 21.71
N LEU A 373 -6.84 -12.16 22.78
CA LEU A 373 -6.33 -10.78 22.82
C LEU A 373 -4.80 -10.78 23.01
N ASN A 374 -4.13 -11.52 22.12
CA ASN A 374 -2.69 -11.70 22.09
C ASN A 374 -2.12 -11.32 20.72
N ASP A 375 -0.78 -11.24 20.62
CA ASP A 375 -0.09 -10.80 19.40
C ASP A 375 -0.42 -11.69 18.19
N ASP A 376 -0.64 -12.99 18.39
CA ASP A 376 -1.10 -13.91 17.34
C ASP A 376 -2.39 -13.45 16.66
N ASN A 377 -3.22 -12.68 17.35
CA ASN A 377 -4.48 -12.15 16.83
C ASN A 377 -4.44 -10.63 16.63
N GLY A 378 -3.24 -10.06 16.53
CA GLY A 378 -3.03 -8.63 16.26
C GLY A 378 -3.19 -7.73 17.48
N VAL A 379 -3.20 -8.31 18.70
CA VAL A 379 -3.39 -7.58 19.96
C VAL A 379 -2.19 -7.80 20.86
N ASP A 380 -1.11 -7.07 20.59
CA ASP A 380 0.05 -7.04 21.48
C ASP A 380 -0.22 -6.18 22.74
N SER A 381 0.73 -6.12 23.67
CA SER A 381 0.52 -5.41 24.94
C SER A 381 0.27 -3.93 24.74
N ALA A 382 1.03 -3.25 23.88
CA ALA A 382 0.82 -1.82 23.63
C ALA A 382 -0.59 -1.53 23.08
N SER A 383 -1.08 -2.32 22.11
CA SER A 383 -2.44 -2.19 21.58
C SER A 383 -3.50 -2.42 22.66
N PHE A 384 -3.32 -3.49 23.47
CA PHE A 384 -4.23 -3.85 24.54
C PHE A 384 -4.32 -2.76 25.62
N TYR A 385 -3.17 -2.37 26.19
CA TYR A 385 -3.12 -1.41 27.31
C TYR A 385 -3.53 0.01 26.92
N ASN A 386 -3.33 0.41 25.66
CA ASN A 386 -3.71 1.74 25.17
C ASN A 386 -5.16 1.80 24.67
N SER A 387 -5.93 0.69 24.75
CA SER A 387 -7.30 0.62 24.21
C SER A 387 -7.38 1.01 22.72
N GLN A 388 -6.31 0.77 21.98
CA GLN A 388 -6.22 1.07 20.55
C GLN A 388 -6.13 -0.27 19.81
N PRO A 389 -7.28 -0.85 19.38
CA PRO A 389 -7.25 -1.99 18.48
C PRO A 389 -6.34 -1.67 17.31
N SER A 390 -5.39 -2.56 17.05
CA SER A 390 -4.43 -2.37 15.97
C SER A 390 -5.16 -2.08 14.65
N GLU A 391 -4.74 -1.02 13.93
CA GLU A 391 -5.21 -0.73 12.57
C GLU A 391 -4.68 -1.73 11.53
N VAL A 392 -3.82 -2.65 11.98
CA VAL A 392 -3.29 -3.74 11.18
C VAL A 392 -4.44 -4.58 10.63
N GLY A 393 -4.59 -4.57 9.31
CA GLY A 393 -5.69 -5.26 8.66
C GLY A 393 -5.52 -6.78 8.64
N ASP A 394 -6.59 -7.46 8.22
CA ASP A 394 -6.64 -8.92 8.09
C ASP A 394 -5.51 -9.46 7.20
N PHE A 395 -5.02 -8.66 6.24
CA PHE A 395 -3.94 -9.04 5.34
C PHE A 395 -2.65 -9.33 6.11
N VAL A 396 -2.17 -8.36 6.89
CA VAL A 396 -0.93 -8.51 7.68
C VAL A 396 -1.04 -9.66 8.68
N LEU A 397 -2.19 -9.80 9.34
CA LEU A 397 -2.44 -10.89 10.30
C LEU A 397 -2.48 -12.27 9.63
N LYS A 398 -3.09 -12.38 8.45
CA LYS A 398 -3.11 -13.62 7.65
C LYS A 398 -1.68 -14.06 7.36
N TYR A 399 -0.84 -13.14 6.85
CA TYR A 399 0.51 -13.47 6.44
C TYR A 399 1.44 -13.74 7.64
N ARG A 400 1.35 -12.99 8.75
CA ARG A 400 2.06 -13.34 10.00
C ARG A 400 1.77 -14.77 10.46
N LYS A 401 0.49 -15.19 10.46
CA LYS A 401 0.09 -16.56 10.85
C LYS A 401 0.58 -17.63 9.89
N ILE A 402 0.49 -17.39 8.58
CA ILE A 402 1.01 -18.32 7.56
C ILE A 402 2.52 -18.48 7.74
N LEU A 403 3.22 -17.38 8.02
CA LEU A 403 4.69 -17.36 8.04
C LEU A 403 5.26 -17.93 9.34
N ARG A 404 4.62 -17.71 10.51
CA ARG A 404 4.95 -18.45 11.74
C ARG A 404 4.78 -19.97 11.61
N ARG A 405 3.87 -20.42 10.74
CA ARG A 405 3.71 -21.85 10.44
C ARG A 405 4.81 -22.35 9.53
N LEU A 406 5.22 -21.55 8.56
CA LEU A 406 6.35 -21.86 7.67
C LEU A 406 7.69 -21.86 8.41
N ALA A 407 7.89 -21.01 9.41
CA ALA A 407 9.11 -20.97 10.23
C ALA A 407 9.26 -22.17 11.20
N LYS A 408 8.21 -22.98 11.38
CA LYS A 408 8.21 -24.20 12.21
C LYS A 408 8.42 -25.49 11.40
N LEU A 409 8.54 -25.36 10.07
CA LEU A 409 8.88 -26.43 9.13
C LEU A 409 10.34 -26.27 8.74
#